data_AF-A0A832N2E3-F1
#
_entry.id   AF-A0A832N2E3-F1
#
_cell.length_a   1.000
_cell.length_b   1.000
_cell.length_c   1.000
_cell.angle_alpha   90.00
_cell.angle_beta   90.00
_cell.angle_gamma   90.00
#
_symmetry.space_group_name_H-M   'P 1'
#
loop_
_entity.id
_entity.type
_entity.pdbx_description
1 polymer ?
#
loop_
_entity_poly.entity_id
_entity_poly.type
_entity_poly.pdbx_seq_one_letter_code
_entity_poly.pdbx_strand_id
1 'polypeptide(L)'
;MILRFDLFSYAGKKAGISILEALVVLAILAMVLGLSAGALRGPSPALQLQKQAGILIEKAANLRQRAIREGKKLTMENQTTTCDTTIKQPLSFFPDGTASGPDLCLVIADQRLRLHLNALTGRLLQVLE
;
A
#
# COMPACT_ATOMS: atom_id res chain seq x y z
N MET A 1 17.96 -10.54 -19.80
CA MET A 1 16.59 -10.81 -20.30
C MET A 1 16.34 -9.80 -21.42
N ILE A 2 16.59 -10.20 -22.66
CA ILE A 2 16.55 -9.34 -23.85
C ILE A 2 15.26 -9.68 -24.60
N LEU A 3 14.32 -8.73 -24.64
CA LEU A 3 13.08 -8.89 -25.40
C LEU A 3 13.40 -8.73 -26.89
N ARG A 4 13.36 -9.86 -27.60
CA ARG A 4 13.47 -9.94 -29.06
C ARG A 4 12.08 -9.67 -29.64
N PHE A 5 11.87 -8.45 -30.11
CA PHE A 5 10.70 -8.09 -30.89
C PHE A 5 10.95 -8.53 -32.34
N ASP A 6 10.58 -9.77 -32.67
CA ASP A 6 10.47 -10.19 -34.07
C ASP A 6 9.25 -9.49 -34.68
N LEU A 7 9.52 -8.33 -35.28
CA LEU A 7 8.56 -7.58 -36.09
C LEU A 7 8.13 -8.44 -37.28
N PHE A 8 6.83 -8.69 -37.35
CA PHE A 8 6.06 -9.25 -38.46
C PHE A 8 6.72 -9.08 -39.84
N SER A 9 7.19 -10.19 -40.41
CA SER A 9 7.59 -10.28 -41.82
C SER A 9 6.34 -10.58 -42.66
N TYR A 10 5.82 -9.56 -43.35
CA TYR A 10 4.70 -9.69 -44.30
C TYR A 10 5.25 -9.86 -45.72
N ALA A 11 5.24 -11.10 -46.22
CA ALA A 11 5.51 -11.42 -47.62
C ALA A 11 4.19 -11.57 -48.40
N GLY A 12 3.88 -10.65 -49.31
CA GLY A 12 2.84 -10.82 -50.34
C GLY A 12 1.88 -9.64 -50.55
N LYS A 13 1.89 -9.11 -51.79
CA LYS A 13 1.12 -7.96 -52.34
C LYS A 13 1.53 -6.58 -51.82
N LYS A 14 1.98 -5.70 -52.73
CA LYS A 14 2.23 -4.26 -52.48
C LYS A 14 0.89 -3.54 -52.26
N ALA A 15 0.27 -3.73 -51.10
CA ALA A 15 -0.81 -2.86 -50.64
C ALA A 15 -0.17 -1.60 -50.05
N GLY A 16 -0.27 -0.47 -50.75
CA GLY A 16 0.18 0.81 -50.22
C GLY A 16 -0.78 1.27 -49.13
N ILE A 17 -0.28 1.47 -47.91
CA ILE A 17 -1.05 2.15 -46.85
C ILE A 17 -1.33 3.58 -47.32
N SER A 18 -2.60 3.97 -47.30
CA SER A 18 -2.98 5.35 -47.61
C SER A 18 -2.45 6.29 -46.53
N ILE A 19 -2.01 7.49 -46.92
CA ILE A 19 -1.59 8.53 -45.96
C ILE A 19 -2.71 8.81 -44.93
N LEU A 20 -3.97 8.77 -45.36
CA LEU A 20 -5.13 8.96 -44.49
C LEU A 20 -5.24 7.82 -43.46
N GLU A 21 -5.00 6.58 -43.87
CA GLU A 21 -5.04 5.41 -42.98
C GLU A 21 -3.93 5.48 -41.93
N ALA A 22 -2.71 5.86 -42.34
CA ALA A 22 -1.59 6.08 -41.41
C ALA A 22 -1.91 7.17 -40.38
N LEU A 23 -2.53 8.28 -40.81
CA LEU A 23 -2.94 9.37 -39.91
C LEU A 23 -4.02 8.92 -38.92
N VAL A 24 -5.01 8.13 -39.37
CA VAL A 24 -6.07 7.60 -38.50
C VAL A 24 -5.48 6.65 -37.46
N VAL A 25 -4.59 5.74 -37.84
CA VAL A 25 -3.92 4.84 -36.89
C VAL A 25 -3.12 5.62 -35.86
N LEU A 26 -2.35 6.63 -36.27
CA LEU A 26 -1.59 7.47 -35.35
C LEU A 26 -2.51 8.26 -34.40
N ALA A 27 -3.63 8.78 -34.87
CA ALA A 27 -4.60 9.49 -34.04
C ALA A 27 -5.20 8.57 -32.97
N ILE A 28 -5.59 7.34 -33.34
CA ILE A 28 -6.10 6.34 -32.41
C ILE A 28 -5.03 5.96 -31.38
N LEU A 29 -3.79 5.71 -31.83
CA LEU A 29 -2.69 5.38 -30.92
C LEU A 29 -2.39 6.51 -29.93
N ALA A 30 -2.35 7.76 -30.39
CA ALA A 30 -2.15 8.92 -29.51
C ALA A 30 -3.26 9.04 -28.48
N MET A 31 -4.51 8.80 -28.87
CA MET A 31 -5.66 8.82 -27.97
C MET A 31 -5.55 7.72 -26.90
N VAL A 32 -5.23 6.49 -27.30
CA VAL A 32 -5.05 5.36 -26.38
C VAL A 32 -3.91 5.61 -25.40
N LEU A 33 -2.78 6.13 -25.87
CA LEU A 33 -1.65 6.50 -25.02
C LEU A 33 -2.01 7.61 -24.03
N GLY A 34 -2.77 8.62 -24.45
CA GLY A 34 -3.26 9.69 -23.58
C GLY A 34 -4.12 9.16 -22.43
N LEU A 35 -5.04 8.23 -22.73
CA LEU A 35 -5.88 7.59 -21.70
C LEU A 35 -5.05 6.68 -20.76
N SER A 36 -4.05 5.98 -21.30
CA SER A 36 -3.19 5.07 -20.53
C SER A 36 -2.26 5.80 -19.57
N ALA A 37 -1.84 7.03 -19.88
CA ALA A 37 -0.92 7.80 -19.05
C ALA A 37 -1.50 8.12 -17.66
N GLY A 38 -2.81 8.30 -17.54
CA GLY A 38 -3.48 8.54 -16.25
C GLY A 38 -3.52 7.30 -15.36
N ALA A 39 -3.70 6.12 -15.96
CA ALA A 39 -3.76 4.83 -15.23
C ALA A 39 -2.41 4.42 -14.62
N LEU A 40 -1.31 4.97 -15.11
CA LEU A 40 0.04 4.68 -14.61
C LEU A 40 0.41 5.46 -13.34
N ARG A 41 -0.37 6.47 -12.94
CA ARG A 41 -0.14 7.17 -11.67
C ARG A 41 -0.55 6.25 -10.52
N GLY A 42 0.44 5.70 -9.82
CA GLY A 42 0.22 4.89 -8.64
C GLY A 42 -0.57 5.63 -7.55
N PRO A 43 -1.12 4.90 -6.56
CA PRO A 43 -1.86 5.50 -5.46
C PRO A 43 -0.99 6.52 -4.74
N SER A 44 -1.59 7.66 -4.38
CA SER A 44 -0.87 8.73 -3.67
C SER A 44 -0.22 8.17 -2.39
N PRO A 45 0.95 8.70 -1.98
CA PRO A 45 1.59 8.29 -0.73
C PRO A 45 0.65 8.32 0.47
N ALA A 46 -0.24 9.31 0.52
CA ALA A 46 -1.23 9.48 1.59
C ALA A 46 -2.21 8.30 1.65
N LEU A 47 -2.70 7.87 0.50
CA LEU A 47 -3.61 6.73 0.42
C LEU A 47 -2.90 5.43 0.79
N GLN A 48 -1.64 5.25 0.38
CA GLN A 48 -0.84 4.09 0.79
C GLN A 48 -0.64 4.05 2.30
N LEU A 49 -0.37 5.21 2.92
CA LEU A 49 -0.17 5.37 4.35
C LEU A 49 -1.45 5.03 5.13
N GLN A 50 -2.60 5.55 4.68
CA GLN A 50 -3.91 5.22 5.26
C GLN A 50 -4.24 3.74 5.13
N LYS A 51 -3.95 3.13 3.97
CA LYS A 51 -4.13 1.69 3.77
C LYS A 51 -3.29 0.87 4.74
N GLN A 52 -2.00 1.23 4.91
CA GLN A 52 -1.12 0.55 5.87
C GLN A 52 -1.61 0.72 7.32
N ALA A 53 -2.09 1.91 7.68
CA ALA A 53 -2.69 2.16 8.99
C ALA A 53 -3.92 1.28 9.24
N GLY A 54 -4.83 1.19 8.26
CA GLY A 54 -6.01 0.33 8.35
C GLY A 54 -5.64 -1.14 8.59
N ILE A 55 -4.66 -1.65 7.85
CA ILE A 55 -4.16 -3.04 8.01
C ILE A 55 -3.60 -3.26 9.42
N LEU A 56 -2.86 -2.29 9.98
CA LEU A 56 -2.31 -2.42 11.34
C LEU A 56 -3.38 -2.35 12.42
N ILE A 57 -4.35 -1.45 12.28
CA ILE A 57 -5.49 -1.35 13.20
C ILE A 57 -6.29 -2.66 13.20
N GLU A 58 -6.55 -3.24 12.03
CA GLU A 58 -7.23 -4.52 11.90
C GLU A 58 -6.44 -5.66 12.54
N LYS A 59 -5.13 -5.77 12.25
CA LYS A 59 -4.25 -6.78 12.85
C LYS A 59 -4.21 -6.68 14.37
N ALA A 60 -4.11 -5.47 14.90
CA ALA A 60 -4.14 -5.22 16.33
C ALA A 60 -5.47 -5.62 16.96
N ALA A 61 -6.60 -5.26 16.34
CA ALA A 61 -7.93 -5.65 16.80
C ALA A 61 -8.09 -7.18 16.83
N ASN A 62 -7.61 -7.87 15.79
CA ASN A 62 -7.61 -9.32 15.72
C ASN A 62 -6.73 -9.97 16.81
N LEU A 63 -5.51 -9.46 17.03
CA LEU A 63 -4.63 -9.94 18.10
C LEU A 63 -5.24 -9.74 19.48
N ARG A 64 -5.86 -8.58 19.72
CA ARG A 64 -6.58 -8.29 20.97
C ARG A 64 -7.70 -9.29 21.21
N GLN A 65 -8.55 -9.52 20.20
CA GLN A 65 -9.63 -10.48 20.32
C GLN A 65 -9.11 -11.90 20.58
N ARG A 66 -7.98 -12.28 19.96
CA ARG A 66 -7.34 -13.57 20.24
C ARG A 66 -6.79 -13.64 21.66
N ALA A 67 -6.15 -12.59 22.17
CA ALA A 67 -5.64 -12.56 23.55
C ALA A 67 -6.78 -12.76 24.57
N ILE A 68 -7.92 -12.11 24.33
CA ILE A 68 -9.13 -12.27 25.15
C ILE A 68 -9.67 -13.70 25.06
N ARG A 69 -9.83 -14.25 23.86
CA ARG A 69 -10.39 -15.61 23.67
C ARG A 69 -9.47 -16.71 24.21
N GLU A 70 -8.17 -16.58 23.99
CA GLU A 70 -7.16 -17.58 24.39
C GLU A 70 -6.77 -17.46 25.87
N GLY A 71 -7.15 -16.36 26.54
CA GLY A 71 -6.83 -16.13 27.95
C GLY A 71 -5.33 -15.88 28.19
N LYS A 72 -4.57 -15.51 27.15
CA LYS A 72 -3.10 -15.35 27.22
C LYS A 72 -2.65 -14.04 26.60
N LYS A 73 -1.54 -13.51 27.12
CA LYS A 73 -0.85 -12.36 26.54
C LYS A 73 -0.35 -12.73 25.14
N LEU A 74 -0.73 -11.95 24.14
CA LEU A 74 -0.24 -12.09 22.76
C LEU A 74 0.58 -10.87 22.38
N THR A 75 1.66 -11.10 21.64
CA THR A 75 2.59 -10.06 21.24
C THR A 75 2.65 -9.97 19.72
N MET A 76 2.56 -8.75 19.19
CA MET A 76 2.79 -8.46 17.78
C MET A 76 4.29 -8.27 17.55
N GLU A 77 4.92 -9.26 16.93
CA GLU A 77 6.38 -9.36 16.84
C GLU A 77 7.01 -8.58 15.68
N ASN A 78 6.21 -7.87 14.87
CA ASN A 78 6.75 -7.35 13.61
C ASN A 78 6.23 -5.96 13.20
N GLN A 79 7.20 -5.10 12.88
CA GLN A 79 7.11 -3.90 12.03
C GLN A 79 6.71 -2.56 12.66
N THR A 80 6.67 -2.46 13.99
CA THR A 80 6.36 -1.19 14.63
C THR A 80 7.61 -0.39 14.96
N THR A 81 7.86 0.62 14.13
CA THR A 81 8.86 1.66 14.39
C THR A 81 8.23 2.70 15.29
N THR A 82 8.88 3.00 16.42
CA THR A 82 8.44 4.05 17.33
C THR A 82 8.70 5.41 16.71
N CYS A 83 7.84 6.39 17.01
CA CYS A 83 7.96 7.75 16.47
C CYS A 83 9.24 8.48 16.91
N ASP A 84 9.76 8.12 18.09
CA ASP A 84 10.89 8.80 18.73
C ASP A 84 12.23 8.07 18.50
N THR A 85 12.18 6.75 18.27
CA THR A 85 13.38 5.94 18.15
C THR A 85 13.22 4.82 17.13
N THR A 86 14.31 4.40 16.50
CA THR A 86 14.36 3.22 15.61
C THR A 86 14.33 1.90 16.39
N ILE A 87 13.86 1.92 17.63
CA ILE A 87 13.77 0.73 18.47
C ILE A 87 12.47 0.02 18.14
N LYS A 88 12.59 -1.23 17.68
CA LYS A 88 11.43 -2.10 17.49
C LYS A 88 10.98 -2.59 18.86
N GLN A 89 9.96 -1.97 19.41
CA GLN A 89 9.32 -2.46 20.62
C GLN A 89 8.07 -3.27 20.26
N PRO A 90 7.86 -4.42 20.93
CA PRO A 90 6.70 -5.25 20.69
C PRO A 90 5.41 -4.59 21.22
N LEU A 91 4.32 -4.71 20.45
CA LEU A 91 2.98 -4.37 20.93
C LEU A 91 2.39 -5.59 21.63
N SER A 92 2.02 -5.46 22.90
CA SER A 92 1.46 -6.55 23.71
C SER A 92 -0.01 -6.32 23.98
N PHE A 93 -0.82 -7.37 23.83
CA PHE A 93 -2.25 -7.37 24.15
C PHE A 93 -2.52 -8.39 25.27
N PHE A 94 -3.36 -8.01 26.23
CA PHE A 94 -3.65 -8.81 27.41
C PHE A 94 -5.08 -9.38 27.35
N PRO A 95 -5.35 -10.46 28.12
CA PRO A 95 -6.66 -11.12 28.12
C PRO A 95 -7.82 -10.27 28.64
N ASP A 96 -7.50 -9.24 29.43
CA ASP A 96 -8.45 -8.26 29.96
C ASP A 96 -8.85 -7.20 28.91
N GLY A 97 -8.26 -7.25 27.71
CA GLY A 97 -8.50 -6.31 26.62
C GLY A 97 -7.62 -5.07 26.66
N THR A 98 -6.74 -4.92 27.65
CA THR A 98 -5.72 -3.86 27.70
C THR A 98 -4.57 -4.15 26.73
N ALA A 99 -3.75 -3.15 26.49
CA ALA A 99 -2.54 -3.29 25.69
C ALA A 99 -1.38 -2.47 26.27
N SER A 100 -0.16 -2.85 25.90
CA SER A 100 1.07 -2.15 26.26
C SER A 100 2.00 -2.08 25.06
N GLY A 101 2.60 -0.92 24.85
CA GLY A 101 3.59 -0.68 23.81
C GLY A 101 3.63 0.81 23.44
N PRO A 102 4.58 1.21 22.59
CA PRO A 102 4.72 2.60 22.20
C PRO A 102 3.68 3.03 21.16
N ASP A 103 3.62 4.34 20.92
CA ASP A 103 3.00 4.87 19.70
C ASP A 103 3.76 4.40 18.46
N LEU A 104 3.01 4.22 17.37
CA LEU A 104 3.53 3.72 16.11
C LEU A 104 3.61 4.86 15.10
N CYS A 105 4.70 4.94 14.35
CA CYS A 105 4.81 5.86 13.23
C CYS A 105 4.96 5.11 11.92
N LEU A 106 4.10 5.45 10.97
CA LEU A 106 4.20 5.02 9.58
C LEU A 106 4.81 6.16 8.77
N VAL A 107 5.77 5.84 7.91
CA VAL A 107 6.46 6.82 7.08
C VAL A 107 6.49 6.32 5.64
N ILE A 108 5.93 7.09 4.70
CA ILE A 108 5.97 6.81 3.26
C ILE A 108 6.19 8.12 2.51
N ALA A 109 7.25 8.19 1.69
CA ALA A 109 7.55 9.32 0.80
C ALA A 109 7.37 10.69 1.50
N ASP A 110 8.03 10.85 2.65
CA ASP A 110 8.03 12.04 3.51
C ASP A 110 6.72 12.35 4.26
N GLN A 111 5.67 11.56 4.05
CA GLN A 111 4.46 11.64 4.86
C GLN A 111 4.57 10.75 6.10
N ARG A 112 4.13 11.28 7.24
CA ARG A 112 4.12 10.59 8.52
C ARG A 112 2.70 10.45 9.02
N LEU A 113 2.39 9.29 9.60
CA LEU A 113 1.14 9.08 10.32
C LEU A 113 1.42 8.40 11.64
N ARG A 114 0.91 9.02 12.70
CA ARG A 114 1.02 8.53 14.06
C ARG A 114 -0.22 7.73 14.44
N LEU A 115 0.00 6.55 14.99
CA LEU A 115 -1.02 5.72 15.60
C LEU A 115 -0.75 5.65 17.10
N HIS A 116 -1.70 6.15 17.88
CA HIS A 116 -1.65 6.13 19.32
C HIS A 116 -2.27 4.83 19.84
N LEU A 117 -1.55 4.12 20.72
CA LEU A 117 -2.09 2.96 21.42
C LEU A 117 -2.74 3.43 22.73
N ASN A 118 -4.06 3.31 22.81
CA ASN A 118 -4.75 3.50 24.06
C ASN A 118 -4.62 2.23 24.92
N ALA A 119 -3.74 2.29 25.94
CA ALA A 119 -3.41 1.15 26.79
C ALA A 119 -4.62 0.56 27.53
N LEU A 120 -5.58 1.39 27.94
CA LEU A 120 -6.77 0.97 28.69
C LEU A 120 -7.77 0.19 27.82
N THR A 121 -7.90 0.56 26.55
CA THR A 121 -8.89 -0.04 25.63
C THR A 121 -8.28 -1.08 24.69
N GLY A 122 -6.95 -1.11 24.59
CA GLY A 122 -6.22 -1.91 23.61
C GLY A 122 -6.50 -1.51 22.16
N ARG A 123 -6.97 -0.29 21.92
CA ARG A 123 -7.30 0.22 20.58
C ARG A 123 -6.16 1.08 20.04
N LEU A 124 -5.89 0.91 18.76
CA LEU A 124 -5.03 1.81 17.99
C LEU A 124 -5.90 2.90 17.34
N LEU A 125 -5.54 4.15 17.59
CA LEU A 125 -6.24 5.32 17.10
C LEU A 125 -5.30 6.13 16.20
N GLN A 126 -5.80 6.59 15.07
CA GLN A 126 -5.07 7.51 14.22
C GLN A 126 -5.10 8.91 14.83
N VAL A 127 -3.93 9.52 14.98
CA VAL A 127 -3.80 10.92 15.41
C VAL A 127 -3.33 11.72 14.20
N LEU A 128 -4.12 12.73 13.82
CA LEU A 128 -3.66 13.75 12.89
C LEU A 128 -2.86 14.77 13.71
N GLU A 129 -1.57 14.89 13.41
CA GLU A 129 -0.72 15.99 13.86
C GLU A 129 -0.90 17.20 12.94
#